data_AF-A0A1Z4VA69-F1
#
_entry.id   AF-A0A1Z4VA69-F1
#
_cell.length_a   1.000
_cell.length_b   1.000
_cell.length_c   1.000
_cell.angle_alpha   90.00
_cell.angle_beta   90.00
_cell.angle_gamma   90.00
#
_symmetry.space_group_name_H-M   'P 1'
#
loop_
_entity.id
_entity.type
_entity.pdbx_description
1 polymer ?
#
loop_
_entity_poly.entity_id
_entity_poly.type
_entity_poly.pdbx_seq_one_letter_code
_entity_poly.pdbx_strand_id
1 'polypeptide(L)'
;MKVRGIKRGQNIEILEQLNNIPDGTEIIVDLEIIDLEFIENQIRKPKQPLTEQERLAKLNKLFGTWKNQPELTEIFAEIDKERHAYQGRIINSIDN
;
A
#
# COMPACT_ATOMS: atom_id res chain seq x y z
N MET A 1 -18.63 -20.87 30.62
CA MET A 1 -18.90 -21.57 29.34
C MET A 1 -18.31 -20.72 28.22
N LYS A 2 -17.62 -21.30 27.24
CA LYS A 2 -17.11 -20.56 26.06
C LYS A 2 -17.91 -21.01 24.84
N VAL A 3 -18.49 -20.07 24.12
CA VAL A 3 -19.27 -20.31 22.90
C VAL A 3 -18.70 -19.45 21.78
N ARG A 4 -18.78 -19.93 20.54
CA ARG A 4 -18.30 -19.16 19.39
C ARG A 4 -19.39 -18.24 18.86
N GLY A 5 -18.98 -17.05 18.47
CA GLY A 5 -19.86 -16.07 17.83
C GLY A 5 -19.19 -15.34 16.67
N ILE A 6 -20.02 -14.74 15.82
CA ILE A 6 -19.58 -13.93 14.68
C ILE A 6 -20.10 -12.50 14.86
N LYS A 7 -19.19 -11.52 14.73
CA LYS A 7 -19.54 -10.11 14.77
C LYS A 7 -20.18 -9.69 13.45
N ARG A 8 -21.45 -9.27 13.47
CA ARG A 8 -22.18 -8.70 12.33
C ARG A 8 -22.69 -7.30 12.65
N GLY A 9 -22.16 -6.29 11.97
CA GLY A 9 -22.51 -4.89 12.26
C GLY A 9 -22.12 -4.50 13.68
N GLN A 10 -23.11 -4.15 14.51
CA GLN A 10 -22.93 -3.84 15.94
C GLN A 10 -23.30 -5.02 16.86
N ASN A 11 -23.71 -6.15 16.30
CA ASN A 11 -24.20 -7.31 17.05
C ASN A 11 -23.19 -8.46 17.01
N ILE A 12 -23.26 -9.34 18.00
CA ILE A 12 -22.54 -10.62 18.02
C ILE A 12 -23.59 -11.72 17.94
N GLU A 13 -23.50 -12.55 16.90
CA GLU A 13 -24.36 -13.70 16.70
C GLU A 13 -23.68 -14.94 17.30
N ILE A 14 -24.33 -15.59 18.26
CA ILE A 14 -23.84 -16.84 18.85
C ILE A 14 -24.31 -17.99 17.95
N LEU A 15 -23.38 -18.86 17.56
CA LEU A 15 -23.67 -19.96 16.61
C LEU A 15 -24.29 -21.19 17.29
N GLU A 16 -24.30 -21.22 18.62
CA GLU A 16 -24.69 -22.36 19.43
C GLU A 16 -25.98 -22.05 20.20
N GLN A 17 -26.84 -23.04 20.38
CA GLN A 17 -28.05 -22.88 21.19
C GLN A 17 -27.70 -22.84 22.68
N LEU A 18 -28.14 -21.78 23.38
CA LEU A 18 -27.89 -21.57 24.80
C LEU A 18 -28.96 -22.23 25.69
N ASN A 19 -29.24 -23.51 25.45
CA ASN A 19 -30.37 -24.23 26.09
C ASN A 19 -30.26 -24.38 27.62
N ASN A 20 -29.08 -24.13 28.20
CA ASN A 20 -28.82 -24.27 29.63
C ASN A 20 -28.83 -22.93 30.39
N ILE A 21 -29.21 -21.82 29.74
CA ILE A 21 -29.28 -20.50 30.37
C ILE A 21 -30.75 -20.08 30.49
N PRO A 22 -31.29 -19.91 31.71
CA PRO A 22 -32.66 -19.44 31.91
C PRO A 22 -32.86 -18.01 31.39
N ASP A 23 -34.07 -17.69 30.95
CA ASP A 23 -34.45 -16.35 30.53
C ASP A 23 -34.26 -15.32 31.65
N GLY A 24 -33.73 -14.14 31.29
CA GLY A 24 -33.44 -13.05 32.24
C GLY A 24 -32.10 -13.13 32.95
N THR A 25 -31.28 -14.15 32.64
CA THR A 25 -29.91 -14.26 33.18
C THR A 25 -28.99 -13.20 32.56
N GLU A 26 -28.24 -12.46 33.39
CA GLU A 26 -27.21 -11.53 32.93
C GLU A 26 -25.99 -12.30 32.39
N ILE A 27 -25.50 -11.92 31.21
CA ILE A 27 -24.39 -12.59 30.53
C ILE A 27 -23.24 -11.58 30.38
N ILE A 28 -22.09 -11.92 30.95
CA ILE A 28 -20.83 -11.19 30.72
C ILE A 28 -20.10 -11.88 29.56
N VAL A 29 -19.75 -11.11 28.53
CA VAL A 29 -19.11 -11.63 27.33
C VAL A 29 -17.63 -11.25 27.31
N ASP A 30 -16.76 -12.24 27.52
CA ASP A 30 -15.32 -12.09 27.29
C ASP A 30 -14.99 -12.40 25.83
N LEU A 31 -14.53 -11.38 25.10
CA LEU A 31 -14.23 -11.49 23.67
C LEU A 31 -12.76 -11.84 23.43
N GLU A 32 -12.53 -13.01 22.83
CA GLU A 32 -11.23 -13.44 22.33
C GLU A 32 -11.28 -13.41 20.79
N ILE A 33 -10.60 -12.43 20.18
CA ILE A 33 -10.59 -12.27 18.72
C ILE A 33 -9.58 -13.27 18.13
N ILE A 34 -10.08 -14.35 17.54
CA ILE A 34 -9.25 -15.46 17.04
C ILE A 34 -8.49 -15.08 15.75
N ASP A 35 -8.95 -14.06 14.99
CA ASP A 35 -8.24 -13.51 13.83
C ASP A 35 -7.27 -12.35 14.19
N LEU A 36 -6.53 -12.51 15.28
CA LEU A 36 -5.38 -11.67 15.59
C LEU A 36 -4.19 -11.95 14.68
N GLU A 37 -4.14 -13.07 13.96
CA GLU A 37 -3.05 -13.38 13.02
C GLU A 37 -2.91 -12.33 11.91
N PHE A 38 -3.99 -11.68 11.46
CA PHE A 38 -3.88 -10.64 10.43
C PHE A 38 -3.31 -9.32 10.97
N ILE A 39 -3.64 -8.97 12.22
CA ILE A 39 -3.24 -7.70 12.84
C ILE A 39 -1.86 -7.81 13.51
N GLU A 40 -1.58 -8.91 14.21
CA GLU A 40 -0.27 -9.13 14.84
C GLU A 40 0.84 -9.45 13.84
N ASN A 41 0.56 -10.17 12.73
CA ASN A 41 1.60 -10.42 11.71
C ASN A 41 2.00 -9.16 10.94
N GLN A 42 1.17 -8.12 10.89
CA GLN A 42 1.54 -6.82 10.29
C GLN A 42 2.26 -5.88 11.27
N ILE A 43 2.00 -6.01 12.57
CA ILE A 43 2.54 -5.10 13.60
C ILE A 43 3.79 -5.67 14.30
N ARG A 44 3.93 -7.00 14.44
CA ARG A 44 4.99 -7.63 15.25
C ARG A 44 6.06 -8.40 14.48
N LYS A 45 5.84 -8.76 13.21
CA LYS A 45 6.95 -9.31 12.42
C LYS A 45 7.78 -8.13 11.88
N PRO A 46 9.09 -8.05 12.15
CA PRO A 46 9.95 -7.30 11.26
C PRO A 46 9.66 -7.87 9.87
N LYS A 47 9.16 -7.04 8.95
CA LYS A 47 9.10 -7.40 7.53
C LYS A 47 10.45 -8.01 7.24
N GLN A 48 10.48 -9.30 6.89
CA GLN A 48 11.73 -9.95 6.49
C GLN A 48 12.44 -8.99 5.56
N PRO A 49 13.73 -8.68 5.81
CA PRO A 49 14.43 -7.72 4.96
C PRO A 49 14.28 -8.21 3.54
N LEU A 50 13.52 -7.45 2.75
CA LEU A 50 13.28 -7.75 1.35
C LEU A 50 14.66 -7.98 0.72
N THR A 51 14.78 -9.05 -0.05
CA THR A 51 15.97 -9.26 -0.86
C THR A 51 16.17 -8.06 -1.77
N GLU A 52 17.41 -7.81 -2.20
CA GLU A 52 17.71 -6.68 -3.08
C GLU A 52 16.81 -6.67 -4.33
N GLN A 53 16.51 -7.84 -4.87
CA GLN A 53 15.62 -8.05 -6.01
C GLN A 53 14.17 -7.65 -5.71
N GLU A 54 13.64 -8.04 -4.55
CA GLU A 54 12.29 -7.67 -4.13
C GLU A 54 12.17 -6.18 -3.81
N ARG A 55 13.21 -5.57 -3.21
CA ARG A 55 13.30 -4.12 -3.00
C ARG A 55 13.28 -3.40 -4.34
N LEU A 56 14.10 -3.84 -5.28
CA LEU A 56 14.18 -3.25 -6.62
C LEU A 56 12.85 -3.38 -7.37
N ALA A 57 12.20 -4.56 -7.33
CA ALA A 57 10.89 -4.77 -7.94
C ALA A 57 9.81 -3.85 -7.34
N LYS A 58 9.84 -3.65 -6.01
CA LYS A 58 8.91 -2.73 -5.34
C LYS A 58 9.15 -1.27 -5.73
N LEU A 59 10.41 -0.85 -5.81
CA LEU A 59 10.78 0.50 -6.26
C LEU A 59 10.37 0.72 -7.72
N ASN A 60 10.64 -0.25 -8.59
CA ASN A 60 10.24 -0.24 -10.00
C ASN A 60 8.73 -0.17 -10.20
N LYS A 61 7.95 -0.80 -9.32
CA LYS A 61 6.48 -0.72 -9.34
C LYS A 61 5.97 0.66 -8.90
N LEU A 62 6.61 1.29 -7.92
CA LEU A 62 6.19 2.58 -7.35
C LEU A 62 6.59 3.77 -8.22
N PHE A 63 7.82 3.76 -8.71
CA PHE A 63 8.41 4.89 -9.42
C PHE A 63 8.44 4.66 -10.94
N GLY A 64 7.92 3.53 -11.41
CA GLY A 64 8.12 3.06 -12.77
C GLY A 64 9.54 2.52 -12.97
N THR A 65 9.75 1.84 -14.09
CA THR A 65 11.09 1.46 -14.53
C THR A 65 11.61 2.52 -15.47
N TRP A 66 12.81 3.06 -15.21
CA TRP A 66 13.59 3.74 -16.24
C TRP A 66 14.18 2.66 -17.16
N LYS A 67 13.30 1.99 -17.91
CA LYS A 67 13.70 1.05 -18.94
C LYS A 67 13.99 1.86 -20.20
N ASN A 68 14.90 1.39 -21.06
CA ASN A 68 15.10 1.98 -22.38
C ASN A 68 13.75 2.01 -23.12
N GLN A 69 13.13 3.19 -23.15
CA GLN A 69 11.92 3.47 -23.90
C GLN A 69 12.40 4.01 -25.25
N PRO A 70 12.41 3.21 -26.32
CA PRO A 70 12.89 3.66 -27.62
C PRO A 70 12.11 4.87 -28.16
N GLU A 71 10.84 5.00 -27.76
CA GLU A 71 10.01 6.18 -28.03
C GLU A 71 10.61 7.49 -27.48
N LEU A 72 11.34 7.43 -26.36
CA LEU A 72 12.02 8.61 -25.81
C LEU A 72 13.32 8.93 -26.55
N THR A 73 13.93 7.97 -27.25
CA THR A 73 15.19 8.18 -27.97
C THR A 73 15.06 9.24 -29.05
N GLU A 74 13.97 9.18 -29.82
CA GLU A 74 13.70 10.18 -30.87
C GLU A 74 13.42 11.56 -30.27
N ILE A 75 12.65 11.61 -29.17
CA ILE A 75 12.36 12.87 -28.46
C ILE A 75 13.64 13.53 -27.95
N PHE A 76 14.53 12.77 -27.31
CA PHE A 76 15.80 13.31 -26.83
C PHE A 76 16.73 13.74 -27.98
N ALA A 77 16.72 13.03 -29.11
CA ALA A 77 17.50 13.41 -30.29
C ALA A 77 17.01 14.72 -30.91
N GLU A 78 15.69 14.94 -30.99
CA GLU A 78 15.16 16.21 -31.50
C GLU A 78 15.43 17.37 -30.55
N ILE A 79 15.25 17.18 -29.23
CA ILE A 79 15.62 18.19 -28.23
C ILE A 79 17.11 18.54 -28.32
N ASP A 80 17.98 17.54 -28.50
CA ASP A 80 19.42 17.75 -28.63
C ASP A 80 19.74 18.60 -29.88
N LYS A 81 19.12 18.28 -31.01
CA LYS A 81 19.25 19.05 -32.25
C LYS A 81 18.76 20.49 -32.09
N GLU A 82 17.61 20.71 -31.45
CA GLU A 82 17.08 22.05 -31.17
C GLU A 82 18.03 22.86 -30.28
N ARG A 83 18.60 22.24 -29.24
CA ARG A 83 19.58 22.89 -28.35
C ARG A 83 20.86 23.27 -29.07
N HIS A 84 21.36 22.43 -29.96
CA HIS A 84 22.55 22.72 -30.76
C HIS A 84 22.29 23.79 -31.84
N ALA A 85 21.06 23.88 -32.36
CA ALA A 85 20.66 24.91 -33.30
C ALA A 85 20.39 26.27 -32.62
N TYR A 86 20.13 26.28 -31.32
CA TYR A 86 19.80 27.48 -30.57
C TYR A 86 21.02 28.38 -30.33
N GLN A 87 21.02 29.55 -30.97
CA GLN A 87 22.13 30.53 -30.92
C GLN A 87 22.08 31.47 -29.70
N GLY A 88 21.27 31.16 -28.69
CA GLY A 88 21.06 32.05 -27.54
C GLY A 88 19.93 33.07 -27.76
N ARG A 89 19.68 33.90 -26.75
CA ARG A 89 18.73 35.02 -26.86
C ARG A 89 19.46 36.21 -27.46
N ILE A 90 18.79 36.94 -28.36
CA ILE A 90 19.29 38.24 -28.81
C ILE A 90 19.32 39.18 -27.61
N ILE A 91 20.52 39.57 -27.20
CA ILE A 91 20.69 40.61 -26.19
C ILE A 91 20.74 41.92 -26.98
N ASN A 92 19.70 42.74 -26.86
CA ASN A 92 19.76 44.10 -27.39
C ASN A 92 20.90 44.81 -26.65
N SER A 93 21.89 45.31 -27.38
CA SER A 93 22.98 46.08 -26.77
C SER A 93 22.38 47.27 -26.04
N ILE A 94 22.66 47.40 -24.74
CA ILE A 94 22.35 48.60 -23.97
C ILE A 94 23.54 49.55 -24.15
N ASP A 95 23.83 49.90 -25.39
CA ASP A 95 24.79 50.96 -25.71
C ASP A 95 23.98 52.23 -26.00
N ASN A 96 23.96 53.14 -25.02
CA ASN A 96 23.58 54.54 -25.17
C ASN A 96 24.77 55.33 -25.72
#